data_AF-A2GP37-F1
#
_entry.id   AF-A2GP37-F1
#
_cell.length_a   1.000
_cell.length_b   1.000
_cell.length_c   1.000
_cell.angle_alpha   90.00
_cell.angle_beta   90.00
_cell.angle_gamma   90.00
#
_symmetry.space_group_name_H-M   'P 1'
#
loop_
_entity.id
_entity.type
_entity.pdbx_description
1 polymer ?
#
loop_
_entity_poly.entity_id
_entity_poly.type
_entity_poly.pdbx_seq_one_letter_code
_entity_poly.pdbx_strand_id
1 'polypeptide(L)'
;MLSHVFVWSIFGIVANVLCVPQFTPYLKRLTVKESDGGSGFLVLDPIWNSENRKREWSMAIKLWWRGLGLFAFVSLISCWSVLSKEQKIDYIPSIVVFILTNIIRYQPWELDNTKVFYAAWIPFAIHCYGLFIAKLLRHKTWRVIGVIILFFSCLSAIRLYVLEMSTSTPMFEDDAVEFGKWVSENTPTDAIWLTDQWHSNPVLTMAGRQSYMGYGGWLLSHGLDYFGRDRDSNYMMEHPEDSDFFIKRNITYAVSYQKAFKNWANITSDNGWVKIYEYERFECWKYIPNSTQI
;
A
#
# COMPACT_ATOMS: atom_id res chain seq x y z
N MET A 1 35.60 -17.93 -11.16
CA MET A 1 35.14 -16.89 -10.21
C MET A 1 35.21 -15.50 -10.85
N LEU A 2 36.39 -14.98 -11.21
CA LEU A 2 36.51 -13.68 -11.91
C LEU A 2 35.65 -13.60 -13.19
N SER A 3 35.61 -14.67 -13.98
CA SER A 3 34.79 -14.71 -15.21
C SER A 3 33.28 -14.59 -14.94
N HIS A 4 32.76 -15.19 -13.87
CA HIS A 4 31.33 -15.06 -13.54
C HIS A 4 30.99 -13.65 -13.05
N VAL A 5 31.79 -13.10 -12.13
CA VAL A 5 31.59 -11.72 -11.66
C VAL A 5 31.65 -10.76 -12.84
N PHE A 6 32.62 -10.92 -13.74
CA PHE A 6 32.76 -10.11 -14.94
C PHE A 6 31.52 -10.18 -15.86
N VAL A 7 31.03 -11.38 -16.16
CA VAL A 7 29.82 -11.55 -17.00
C VAL A 7 28.58 -10.94 -16.34
N TRP A 8 28.39 -11.15 -15.03
CA TRP A 8 27.28 -10.54 -14.30
C TRP A 8 27.40 -9.02 -14.18
N SER A 9 28.61 -8.48 -14.09
CA SER A 9 28.84 -7.04 -14.15
C SER A 9 28.48 -6.46 -15.51
N ILE A 10 28.87 -7.12 -16.60
CA ILE A 10 28.47 -6.69 -17.96
C ILE A 10 26.95 -6.72 -18.08
N PHE A 11 26.31 -7.83 -17.69
CA PHE A 11 24.86 -7.93 -17.71
C PHE A 11 24.21 -6.81 -16.88
N GLY A 12 24.70 -6.57 -15.66
CA GLY A 12 24.19 -5.52 -14.79
C GLY A 12 24.33 -4.12 -15.39
N ILE A 13 25.48 -3.80 -16.00
CA ILE A 13 25.69 -2.52 -16.69
C ILE A 13 24.72 -2.38 -17.86
N VAL A 14 24.64 -3.38 -18.74
CA VAL A 14 23.75 -3.35 -19.91
C VAL A 14 22.28 -3.22 -19.48
N ALA A 15 21.85 -4.00 -18.48
CA ALA A 15 20.50 -3.93 -17.93
C ALA A 15 20.19 -2.55 -17.36
N ASN A 16 21.11 -1.92 -16.62
CA ASN A 16 20.92 -0.57 -16.09
C ASN A 16 20.89 0.49 -17.20
N VAL A 17 21.74 0.39 -18.22
CA VAL A 17 21.72 1.31 -19.38
C VAL A 17 20.38 1.24 -20.11
N LEU A 18 19.78 0.05 -20.23
CA LEU A 18 18.45 -0.12 -20.83
C LEU A 18 17.31 0.32 -19.90
N CYS A 19 17.46 0.14 -18.59
CA CYS A 19 16.41 0.37 -17.59
C CYS A 19 16.30 1.85 -17.18
N VAL A 20 17.42 2.53 -16.94
CA VAL A 20 17.45 3.91 -16.42
C VAL A 20 16.64 4.90 -17.28
N PRO A 21 16.69 4.88 -18.63
CA PRO A 21 15.86 5.76 -19.45
C PRO A 21 14.34 5.57 -19.23
N GLN A 22 13.93 4.35 -18.87
CA GLN A 22 12.52 4.02 -18.61
C GLN A 22 12.01 4.63 -17.29
N PHE A 23 12.88 5.17 -16.44
CA PHE A 23 12.49 5.85 -15.20
C PHE A 23 11.97 7.26 -15.43
N THR A 24 12.20 7.87 -16.60
CA THR A 24 11.82 9.25 -16.91
C THR A 24 10.36 9.60 -16.54
N PRO A 25 9.33 8.77 -16.85
CA PRO A 25 7.95 9.04 -16.45
C PRO A 25 7.73 9.06 -14.93
N TYR A 26 8.54 8.29 -14.19
CA TYR A 26 8.43 8.12 -12.75
C TYR A 26 9.21 9.18 -11.95
N LEU A 27 10.15 9.89 -12.58
CA LEU A 27 10.91 10.96 -11.91
C LEU A 27 10.02 12.07 -11.38
N LYS A 28 8.86 12.32 -12.02
CA LYS A 28 7.84 13.27 -11.52
C LYS A 28 7.29 12.88 -10.14
N ARG A 29 7.37 11.60 -9.73
CA ARG A 29 6.94 11.13 -8.40
C ARG A 29 7.90 11.55 -7.28
N LEU A 30 9.13 11.96 -7.61
CA LEU A 30 10.12 12.43 -6.64
C LEU A 30 9.79 13.85 -6.10
N THR A 31 9.01 14.63 -6.85
CA THR A 31 8.74 16.04 -6.55
C THR A 31 7.39 16.29 -5.86
N VAL A 32 6.54 15.26 -5.70
CA VAL A 32 5.18 15.37 -5.09
C VAL A 32 5.28 15.46 -3.56
N LYS A 33 6.01 16.45 -3.05
CA LYS A 33 6.36 16.57 -1.62
C LYS A 33 5.41 17.47 -0.82
N GLU A 34 4.49 18.21 -1.44
CA GLU A 34 3.89 19.38 -0.79
C GLU A 34 2.36 19.50 -0.80
N SER A 35 1.60 18.89 -1.72
CA SER A 35 0.15 19.16 -1.79
C SER A 35 -0.74 18.28 -0.89
N ASP A 36 -0.33 17.05 -0.59
CA ASP A 36 -1.28 16.04 -0.05
C ASP A 36 -0.88 15.50 1.35
N GLY A 37 0.08 16.12 2.04
CA GLY A 37 0.61 15.61 3.32
C GLY A 37 1.33 14.25 3.23
N GLY A 38 1.50 13.71 2.02
CA GLY A 38 2.13 12.42 1.77
C GLY A 38 3.66 12.47 1.79
N SER A 39 4.27 11.44 2.35
CA SER A 39 5.73 11.27 2.31
C SER A 39 6.18 10.93 0.88
N GLY A 40 7.15 11.66 0.33
CA GLY A 40 7.58 11.50 -1.06
C GLY A 40 8.17 10.11 -1.39
N PHE A 41 8.38 9.83 -2.68
CA PHE A 41 9.11 8.64 -3.14
C PHE A 41 10.63 8.80 -2.96
N LEU A 42 11.34 7.68 -2.77
CA LEU A 42 12.81 7.63 -2.64
C LEU A 42 13.38 8.61 -1.60
N VAL A 43 12.87 8.52 -0.37
CA VAL A 43 13.27 9.39 0.75
C VAL A 43 14.23 8.65 1.67
N LEU A 44 15.25 9.35 2.16
CA LEU A 44 16.09 8.88 3.27
C LEU A 44 15.30 8.93 4.58
N ASP A 45 14.45 7.95 4.77
CA ASP A 45 13.66 7.74 5.96
C ASP A 45 13.63 6.25 6.27
N PRO A 46 14.41 5.79 7.28
CA PRO A 46 14.45 4.38 7.62
C PRO A 46 13.08 3.79 7.90
N ILE A 47 12.86 2.54 7.47
CA ILE A 47 11.53 1.90 7.48
C ILE A 47 10.97 1.61 8.89
N TRP A 48 11.80 1.73 9.92
CA TRP A 48 11.38 1.63 11.32
C TRP A 48 10.91 2.95 11.90
N ASN A 49 11.00 4.05 11.14
CA ASN A 49 10.38 5.32 11.48
C ASN A 49 8.92 5.29 11.05
N SER A 50 8.02 5.59 11.98
CA SER A 50 6.61 5.88 11.67
C SER A 50 6.18 7.06 12.53
N GLU A 51 5.06 7.69 12.17
CA GLU A 51 4.53 8.90 12.84
C GLU A 51 4.49 8.79 14.38
N ASN A 52 4.23 7.59 14.91
CA ASN A 52 4.16 7.30 16.35
C ASN A 52 5.41 6.61 16.96
N ARG A 53 6.55 6.50 16.26
CA ARG A 53 7.74 5.77 16.74
C ARG A 53 9.00 6.66 16.77
N LYS A 54 9.65 6.71 17.94
CA LYS A 54 10.92 7.42 18.13
C LYS A 54 12.03 6.84 17.22
N ARG A 55 12.87 7.72 16.68
CA ARG A 55 14.07 7.39 15.88
C ARG A 55 15.14 6.72 16.75
N GLU A 56 15.03 5.43 16.94
CA GLU A 56 16.02 4.63 17.67
C GLU A 56 16.42 3.39 16.86
N TRP A 57 17.73 3.07 16.84
CA TRP A 57 18.24 1.84 16.23
C TRP A 57 17.67 0.56 16.84
N SER A 58 17.23 0.62 18.10
CA SER A 58 16.53 -0.48 18.77
C SER A 58 15.24 -0.88 18.03
N MET A 59 14.61 0.06 17.30
CA MET A 59 13.39 -0.19 16.53
C MET A 59 13.65 -1.02 15.28
N ALA A 60 14.81 -0.87 14.63
CA ALA A 60 15.18 -1.72 13.51
C ALA A 60 15.25 -3.20 13.93
N ILE A 61 15.88 -3.48 15.07
CA ILE A 61 15.97 -4.82 15.64
C ILE A 61 14.57 -5.34 16.01
N LYS A 62 13.74 -4.51 16.66
CA LYS A 62 12.36 -4.87 17.02
C LYS A 62 11.50 -5.17 15.79
N LEU A 63 11.65 -4.42 14.70
CA LEU A 63 10.91 -4.63 13.46
C LEU A 63 11.18 -6.04 12.91
N TRP A 64 12.45 -6.39 12.71
CA TRP A 64 12.84 -7.69 12.17
C TRP A 64 12.59 -8.85 13.14
N TRP A 65 12.76 -8.63 14.44
CA TRP A 65 12.41 -9.63 15.46
C TRP A 65 10.90 -9.91 15.49
N ARG A 66 10.06 -8.88 15.45
CA ARG A 66 8.60 -9.04 15.48
C ARG A 66 8.05 -9.63 14.18
N GLY A 67 8.67 -9.32 13.03
CA GLY A 67 8.25 -9.82 11.73
C GLY A 67 8.74 -11.24 11.43
N LEU A 68 10.04 -11.48 11.56
CA LEU A 68 10.68 -12.72 11.10
C LEU A 68 11.31 -13.56 12.21
N GLY A 69 11.41 -13.03 13.43
CA GLY A 69 12.00 -13.74 14.57
C GLY A 69 13.39 -14.28 14.25
N LEU A 70 13.67 -15.52 14.68
CA LEU A 70 14.98 -16.16 14.50
C LEU A 70 15.41 -16.31 13.03
N PHE A 71 14.46 -16.37 12.09
CA PHE A 71 14.79 -16.48 10.67
C PHE A 71 15.71 -15.35 10.21
N ALA A 72 15.38 -14.10 10.54
CA ALA A 72 16.17 -12.93 10.14
C ALA A 72 17.57 -12.96 10.76
N PHE A 73 17.71 -13.32 12.04
CA PHE A 73 19.01 -13.29 12.71
C PHE A 73 19.92 -14.42 12.24
N VAL A 74 19.36 -15.60 11.99
CA VAL A 74 20.12 -16.71 11.41
C VAL A 74 20.58 -16.37 9.99
N SER A 75 19.70 -15.80 9.16
CA SER A 75 20.03 -15.43 7.78
C SER A 75 20.98 -14.24 7.68
N LEU A 76 20.94 -13.29 8.62
CA LEU A 76 21.83 -12.11 8.62
C LEU A 76 23.18 -12.35 9.32
N ILE A 77 23.24 -13.24 10.32
CA ILE A 77 24.41 -13.36 11.21
C ILE A 77 24.97 -14.79 11.23
N SER A 78 24.16 -15.80 11.53
CA SER A 78 24.70 -17.14 11.82
C SER A 78 25.11 -17.91 10.56
N CYS A 79 24.43 -17.70 9.43
CA CYS A 79 24.64 -18.47 8.22
C CYS A 79 26.08 -18.33 7.66
N TRP A 80 26.76 -17.20 7.87
CA TRP A 80 28.12 -16.95 7.35
C TRP A 80 29.17 -17.98 7.81
N SER A 81 28.93 -18.63 8.95
CA SER A 81 29.78 -19.71 9.48
C SER A 81 29.77 -20.96 8.59
N VAL A 82 28.73 -21.14 7.78
CA VAL A 82 28.54 -22.35 6.97
C VAL A 82 28.65 -22.12 5.47
N LEU A 83 28.55 -20.89 4.99
CA LEU A 83 28.58 -20.61 3.55
C LEU A 83 29.98 -20.80 2.96
N SER A 84 30.06 -21.37 1.75
CA SER A 84 31.29 -21.41 0.97
C SER A 84 31.68 -20.00 0.50
N LYS A 85 32.89 -19.83 -0.05
CA LYS A 85 33.33 -18.52 -0.58
C LYS A 85 32.41 -18.04 -1.70
N GLU A 86 31.99 -18.95 -2.56
CA GLU A 86 31.09 -18.69 -3.69
C GLU A 86 29.71 -18.25 -3.20
N GLN A 87 29.13 -18.98 -2.24
CA GLN A 87 27.84 -18.62 -1.65
C GLN A 87 27.86 -17.26 -0.94
N LYS A 88 29.00 -16.89 -0.34
CA LYS A 88 29.17 -15.56 0.25
C LYS A 88 29.17 -14.46 -0.82
N ILE A 89 29.87 -14.68 -1.93
CA ILE A 89 29.90 -13.74 -3.06
C ILE A 89 28.49 -13.53 -3.61
N ASP A 90 27.70 -14.58 -3.73
CA ASP A 90 26.32 -14.48 -4.22
C ASP A 90 25.37 -13.80 -3.21
N TYR A 91 25.60 -13.98 -1.90
CA TYR A 91 24.72 -13.44 -0.87
C TYR A 91 25.01 -11.98 -0.49
N ILE A 92 26.26 -11.52 -0.63
CA ILE A 92 26.63 -10.13 -0.28
C ILE A 92 25.78 -9.07 -1.00
N PRO A 93 25.56 -9.13 -2.32
CA PRO A 93 24.70 -8.16 -3.01
C PRO A 93 23.27 -8.10 -2.44
N SER A 94 22.73 -9.26 -2.07
CA SER A 94 21.41 -9.40 -1.46
C SER A 94 21.33 -8.71 -0.09
N ILE A 95 22.41 -8.80 0.70
CA ILE A 95 22.55 -8.08 1.98
C ILE A 95 22.70 -6.57 1.78
N VAL A 96 23.41 -6.14 0.73
CA VAL A 96 23.49 -4.70 0.39
C VAL A 96 22.10 -4.16 0.10
N VAL A 97 21.28 -4.87 -0.68
CA VAL A 97 19.89 -4.48 -0.93
C VAL A 97 19.10 -4.46 0.38
N PHE A 98 19.26 -5.46 1.26
CA PHE A 98 18.61 -5.46 2.57
C PHE A 98 18.96 -4.20 3.39
N ILE A 99 20.23 -3.80 3.46
CA ILE A 99 20.66 -2.62 4.22
C ILE A 99 20.10 -1.34 3.59
N LEU A 100 20.22 -1.18 2.27
CA LEU A 100 19.73 0.02 1.58
C LEU A 100 18.21 0.17 1.69
N THR A 101 17.48 -0.93 1.52
CA THR A 101 16.01 -0.96 1.64
C THR A 101 15.53 -0.70 3.08
N ASN A 102 16.40 -0.90 4.07
CA ASN A 102 16.09 -0.54 5.45
C ASN A 102 16.22 0.98 5.71
N ILE A 103 17.07 1.68 4.95
CA ILE A 103 17.42 3.09 5.15
C ILE A 103 16.63 4.02 4.20
N ILE A 104 16.37 3.55 2.97
CA ILE A 104 15.70 4.32 1.92
C ILE A 104 14.26 3.84 1.83
N ARG A 105 13.29 4.72 2.09
CA ARG A 105 11.88 4.47 1.83
C ARG A 105 11.58 4.72 0.34
N TYR A 106 11.16 3.68 -0.37
CA TYR A 106 10.95 3.76 -1.82
C TYR A 106 9.57 4.30 -2.21
N GLN A 107 8.54 4.05 -1.39
CA GLN A 107 7.15 4.46 -1.62
C GLN A 107 6.61 5.29 -0.44
N PRO A 108 5.49 6.02 -0.59
CA PRO A 108 4.95 6.85 0.49
C PRO A 108 4.68 6.10 1.81
N TRP A 109 4.38 4.81 1.72
CA TRP A 109 4.27 3.93 2.89
C TRP A 109 5.59 3.21 3.14
N GLU A 110 6.08 3.22 4.39
CA GLU A 110 7.39 2.67 4.73
C GLU A 110 7.49 1.15 4.58
N LEU A 111 6.40 0.41 4.84
CA LEU A 111 6.38 -1.05 4.75
C LEU A 111 6.19 -1.58 3.34
N ASP A 112 5.94 -0.71 2.35
CA ASP A 112 5.92 -1.09 0.93
C ASP A 112 7.29 -1.59 0.45
N ASN A 113 8.36 -1.21 1.15
CA ASN A 113 9.71 -1.75 0.97
C ASN A 113 9.80 -3.28 1.11
N THR A 114 8.82 -3.90 1.76
CA THR A 114 8.62 -5.36 1.78
C THR A 114 8.73 -5.96 0.38
N LYS A 115 8.18 -5.31 -0.65
CA LYS A 115 8.27 -5.79 -2.04
C LYS A 115 9.72 -5.99 -2.49
N VAL A 116 10.61 -5.07 -2.13
CA VAL A 116 12.04 -5.14 -2.49
C VAL A 116 12.74 -6.23 -1.69
N PHE A 117 12.43 -6.38 -0.39
CA PHE A 117 12.96 -7.47 0.42
C PHE A 117 12.57 -8.84 -0.15
N TYR A 118 11.32 -9.02 -0.56
CA TYR A 118 10.85 -10.27 -1.17
C TYR A 118 11.47 -10.55 -2.53
N ALA A 119 11.77 -9.51 -3.33
CA ALA A 119 12.41 -9.67 -4.62
C ALA A 119 13.91 -9.99 -4.51
N ALA A 120 14.63 -9.35 -3.58
CA ALA A 120 16.09 -9.33 -3.60
C ALA A 120 16.77 -9.99 -2.39
N TRP A 121 16.15 -10.00 -1.22
CA TRP A 121 16.75 -10.53 0.02
C TRP A 121 16.24 -11.91 0.41
N ILE A 122 14.92 -12.04 0.54
CA ILE A 122 14.25 -13.24 1.05
C ILE A 122 14.64 -14.52 0.27
N PRO A 123 14.71 -14.55 -1.07
CA PRO A 123 15.07 -15.77 -1.81
C PRO A 123 16.44 -16.34 -1.44
N PHE A 124 17.43 -15.46 -1.21
CA PHE A 124 18.77 -15.85 -0.78
C PHE A 124 18.82 -16.14 0.72
N ALA A 125 18.12 -15.34 1.54
CA ALA A 125 18.04 -15.53 2.98
C ALA A 125 17.46 -16.91 3.34
N ILE A 126 16.43 -17.37 2.63
CA ILE A 126 15.83 -18.71 2.81
C ILE A 126 16.85 -19.81 2.51
N HIS A 127 17.62 -19.68 1.42
CA HIS A 127 18.67 -20.65 1.09
C HIS A 127 19.77 -20.68 2.16
N CYS A 128 20.25 -19.51 2.59
CA CYS A 128 21.29 -19.40 3.61
C CYS A 128 20.83 -19.96 4.96
N TYR A 129 19.59 -19.67 5.35
CA TYR A 129 18.94 -20.25 6.52
C TYR A 129 18.84 -21.77 6.42
N GLY A 130 18.33 -22.28 5.29
CA GLY A 130 18.15 -23.72 5.05
C GLY A 130 19.48 -24.49 5.12
N LEU A 131 20.55 -23.96 4.51
CA LEU A 131 21.89 -24.55 4.59
C LEU A 131 22.43 -24.60 6.01
N PHE A 132 22.23 -23.52 6.79
CA PHE A 132 22.64 -23.46 8.18
C PHE A 132 21.92 -24.52 9.03
N ILE A 133 20.58 -24.58 8.94
CA ILE A 133 19.78 -25.58 9.64
C ILE A 133 20.16 -27.00 9.20
N ALA A 134 20.32 -27.26 7.90
CA ALA A 134 20.70 -28.57 7.40
C ALA A 134 22.04 -29.07 7.97
N LYS A 135 23.03 -28.16 8.09
CA LYS A 135 24.33 -28.51 8.70
C LYS A 135 24.22 -28.77 10.20
N LEU A 136 23.43 -27.98 10.94
CA LEU A 136 23.18 -28.25 12.36
C LEU A 136 22.50 -29.61 12.55
N LEU A 137 21.46 -29.90 11.76
CA LEU A 137 20.69 -31.15 11.88
C LEU A 137 21.50 -32.40 11.53
N ARG A 138 22.50 -32.28 10.65
CA ARG A 138 23.42 -33.37 10.30
C ARG A 138 24.56 -33.57 11.31
N HIS A 139 24.81 -32.57 12.17
CA HIS A 139 25.86 -32.66 13.17
C HIS A 139 25.36 -33.32 14.45
N LYS A 140 26.02 -34.39 14.92
CA LYS A 140 25.59 -35.17 16.09
C LYS A 140 25.34 -34.31 17.34
N THR A 141 26.26 -33.40 17.67
CA THR A 141 26.15 -32.53 18.85
C THR A 141 25.16 -31.37 18.68
N TRP A 142 25.05 -30.78 17.49
CA TRP A 142 24.30 -29.54 17.27
C TRP A 142 22.88 -29.76 16.75
N ARG A 143 22.49 -31.02 16.49
CA ARG A 143 21.17 -31.37 15.95
C ARG A 143 20.02 -30.84 16.81
N VAL A 144 20.12 -30.94 18.14
CA VAL A 144 19.09 -30.45 19.06
C VAL A 144 18.90 -28.93 18.90
N ILE A 145 20.00 -28.19 18.80
CA ILE A 145 19.95 -26.74 18.58
C ILE A 145 19.34 -26.42 17.22
N GLY A 146 19.67 -27.18 16.17
CA GLY A 146 19.02 -27.05 14.86
C GLY A 146 17.50 -27.23 14.93
N VAL A 147 17.02 -28.24 15.66
CA VAL A 147 15.57 -28.47 15.89
C VAL A 147 14.94 -27.31 16.66
N ILE A 148 15.59 -26.83 17.72
CA ILE A 148 15.10 -25.69 18.52
C ILE A 148 14.97 -24.43 17.66
N ILE A 149 16.01 -24.07 16.88
CA ILE A 149 15.98 -22.89 16.02
C ILE A 149 14.86 -23.01 14.98
N LEU A 150 14.71 -24.18 14.36
CA LEU A 150 13.66 -24.43 13.37
C LEU A 150 12.27 -24.27 14.01
N PHE A 151 12.05 -24.90 15.17
CA PHE A 151 10.79 -24.82 15.90
C PHE A 151 10.41 -23.36 16.24
N PHE A 152 11.34 -22.59 16.81
CA PHE A 152 11.06 -21.19 17.16
C PHE A 152 10.91 -20.28 15.93
N SER A 153 11.56 -20.60 14.81
CA SER A 153 11.36 -19.87 13.55
C SER A 153 9.94 -20.09 13.02
N CYS A 154 9.42 -21.32 13.07
CA CYS A 154 8.02 -21.62 12.74
C CYS A 154 7.04 -20.99 13.75
N LEU A 155 7.35 -21.01 15.04
CA LEU A 155 6.51 -20.44 16.08
C LEU A 155 6.31 -18.92 15.91
N SER A 156 7.32 -18.20 15.41
CA SER A 156 7.21 -16.76 15.09
C SER A 156 6.11 -16.50 14.06
N ALA A 157 6.03 -17.34 13.01
CA ALA A 157 5.01 -17.23 11.98
C ALA A 157 3.61 -17.60 12.51
N ILE A 158 3.51 -18.69 13.29
CA ILE A 158 2.25 -19.12 13.91
C ILE A 158 1.70 -18.03 14.83
N ARG A 159 2.54 -17.37 15.62
CA ARG A 159 2.12 -16.26 16.50
C ARG A 159 1.48 -15.12 15.70
N LEU A 160 2.08 -14.72 14.58
CA LEU A 160 1.52 -13.67 13.72
C LEU A 160 0.18 -14.12 13.14
N TYR A 161 0.09 -15.35 12.65
CA TYR A 161 -1.15 -15.91 12.13
C TYR A 161 -2.27 -15.91 13.18
N VAL A 162 -1.99 -16.33 14.41
CA VAL A 162 -2.97 -16.29 15.52
C VAL A 162 -3.38 -14.86 15.86
N LEU A 163 -2.42 -13.91 15.88
CA LEU A 163 -2.72 -12.50 16.12
C LEU A 163 -3.70 -11.95 15.07
N GLU A 164 -3.42 -12.19 13.79
CA GLU A 164 -4.27 -11.74 12.68
C GLU A 164 -5.65 -12.41 12.73
N MET A 165 -5.72 -13.71 13.03
CA MET A 165 -7.02 -14.38 13.21
C MET A 165 -7.81 -13.88 14.42
N SER A 166 -7.14 -13.39 15.46
CA SER A 166 -7.80 -12.87 16.66
C SER A 166 -8.17 -11.39 16.56
N THR A 167 -7.67 -10.68 15.55
CA THR A 167 -7.89 -9.25 15.37
C THR A 167 -8.92 -9.04 14.27
N SER A 168 -10.06 -8.44 14.60
CA SER A 168 -11.04 -8.04 13.58
C SER A 168 -10.65 -6.67 13.00
N THR A 169 -10.24 -6.66 11.74
CA THR A 169 -10.00 -5.45 10.94
C THR A 169 -10.81 -5.53 9.65
N PRO A 170 -12.15 -5.41 9.74
CA PRO A 170 -13.01 -5.54 8.57
C PRO A 170 -12.65 -4.45 7.55
N MET A 171 -12.47 -4.85 6.29
CA MET A 171 -12.26 -3.90 5.19
C MET A 171 -13.52 -3.05 4.95
N PHE A 172 -14.69 -3.65 5.17
CA PHE A 172 -15.99 -3.00 5.15
C PHE A 172 -16.77 -3.43 6.38
N GLU A 173 -17.31 -2.43 7.05
CA GLU A 173 -18.21 -2.61 8.19
C GLU A 173 -19.64 -2.87 7.68
N ASP A 174 -20.52 -3.32 8.56
CA ASP A 174 -21.87 -3.76 8.18
C ASP A 174 -22.69 -2.65 7.47
N ASP A 175 -22.56 -1.40 7.90
CA ASP A 175 -23.20 -0.25 7.27
C ASP A 175 -22.68 0.04 5.85
N ALA A 176 -21.38 -0.17 5.60
CA ALA A 176 -20.79 -0.05 4.26
C ALA A 176 -21.27 -1.18 3.35
N VAL A 177 -21.45 -2.40 3.89
CA VAL A 177 -22.02 -3.54 3.16
C VAL A 177 -23.47 -3.29 2.78
N GLU A 178 -24.27 -2.81 3.74
CA GLU A 178 -25.67 -2.47 3.52
C GLU A 178 -25.83 -1.35 2.48
N PHE A 179 -25.06 -0.26 2.65
CA PHE A 179 -25.09 0.84 1.71
C PHE A 179 -24.64 0.41 0.31
N GLY A 180 -23.58 -0.40 0.18
CA GLY A 180 -23.15 -0.94 -1.11
C GLY A 180 -24.21 -1.77 -1.81
N LYS A 181 -24.95 -2.62 -1.08
CA LYS A 181 -26.09 -3.39 -1.63
C LYS A 181 -27.22 -2.46 -2.07
N TRP A 182 -27.58 -1.50 -1.22
CA TRP A 182 -28.62 -0.53 -1.53
C TRP A 182 -28.29 0.26 -2.80
N VAL A 183 -27.05 0.74 -2.96
CA VAL A 183 -26.61 1.45 -4.17
C VAL A 183 -26.72 0.55 -5.41
N SER A 184 -26.34 -0.73 -5.28
CA SER A 184 -26.42 -1.70 -6.37
C SER A 184 -27.85 -1.91 -6.88
N GLU A 185 -28.83 -1.89 -5.98
CA GLU A 185 -30.24 -2.15 -6.30
C GLU A 185 -31.01 -0.89 -6.72
N ASN A 186 -30.62 0.29 -6.25
CA ASN A 186 -31.44 1.51 -6.34
C ASN A 186 -30.90 2.59 -7.28
N THR A 187 -29.73 2.38 -7.90
CA THR A 187 -29.09 3.41 -8.74
C THR A 187 -28.72 2.89 -10.13
N PRO A 188 -28.69 3.74 -11.18
CA PRO A 188 -28.27 3.32 -12.52
C PRO A 188 -26.81 2.84 -12.55
N THR A 189 -26.51 1.85 -13.39
CA THR A 189 -25.17 1.26 -13.51
C THR A 189 -24.15 2.19 -14.16
N ASP A 190 -24.61 3.13 -14.98
CA ASP A 190 -23.82 4.12 -15.72
C ASP A 190 -23.74 5.48 -15.01
N ALA A 191 -24.32 5.60 -13.80
CA ALA A 191 -24.26 6.81 -13.00
C ALA A 191 -22.82 7.14 -12.57
N ILE A 192 -22.46 8.42 -12.67
CA ILE A 192 -21.20 8.95 -12.17
C ILE A 192 -21.42 9.59 -10.81
N TRP A 193 -20.63 9.16 -9.85
CA TRP A 193 -20.72 9.54 -8.44
C TRP A 193 -19.63 10.53 -8.06
N LEU A 194 -19.98 11.51 -7.24
CA LEU A 194 -19.03 12.18 -6.37
C LEU A 194 -18.87 11.35 -5.10
N THR A 195 -17.64 10.92 -4.82
CA THR A 195 -17.28 10.19 -3.61
C THR A 195 -16.18 10.92 -2.87
N ASP A 196 -15.92 10.52 -1.63
CA ASP A 196 -14.65 10.81 -0.99
C ASP A 196 -13.50 10.03 -1.66
N GLN A 197 -12.26 10.36 -1.31
CA GLN A 197 -11.06 9.71 -1.85
C GLN A 197 -10.68 8.43 -1.10
N TRP A 198 -11.56 7.91 -0.24
CA TRP A 198 -11.30 6.70 0.51
C TRP A 198 -11.24 5.50 -0.43
N HIS A 199 -10.20 4.69 -0.31
CA HIS A 199 -9.94 3.56 -1.21
C HIS A 199 -10.91 2.39 -1.01
N SER A 200 -11.48 2.24 0.18
CA SER A 200 -12.48 1.21 0.49
C SER A 200 -13.89 1.78 0.38
N ASN A 201 -14.24 2.31 -0.80
CA ASN A 201 -15.54 2.92 -1.02
C ASN A 201 -16.57 1.88 -1.55
N PRO A 202 -17.69 1.65 -0.85
CA PRO A 202 -18.69 0.63 -1.23
C PRO A 202 -19.42 0.93 -2.54
N VAL A 203 -19.49 2.19 -2.98
CA VAL A 203 -20.08 2.59 -4.27
C VAL A 203 -19.30 1.97 -5.44
N LEU A 204 -17.97 2.03 -5.39
CA LEU A 204 -17.11 1.47 -6.42
C LEU A 204 -16.96 -0.05 -6.28
N THR A 205 -16.75 -0.51 -5.04
CA THR A 205 -16.30 -1.90 -4.79
C THR A 205 -17.44 -2.91 -4.72
N MET A 206 -18.58 -2.55 -4.14
CA MET A 206 -19.73 -3.46 -4.00
C MET A 206 -20.80 -3.20 -5.06
N ALA A 207 -21.14 -1.93 -5.27
CA ALA A 207 -22.15 -1.57 -6.27
C ALA A 207 -21.58 -1.48 -7.69
N GLY A 208 -20.25 -1.41 -7.86
CA GLY A 208 -19.65 -1.34 -9.19
C GLY A 208 -20.00 -0.06 -9.97
N ARG A 209 -20.30 1.04 -9.27
CA ARG A 209 -20.61 2.33 -9.91
C ARG A 209 -19.34 3.13 -10.16
N GLN A 210 -19.39 4.00 -11.17
CA GLN A 210 -18.25 4.85 -11.51
C GLN A 210 -18.18 6.03 -10.55
N SER A 211 -17.01 6.28 -9.96
CA SER A 211 -16.72 7.55 -9.28
C SER A 211 -15.97 8.50 -10.20
N TYR A 212 -16.30 9.79 -10.11
CA TYR A 212 -15.57 10.87 -10.74
C TYR A 212 -14.13 10.92 -10.25
N MET A 213 -13.95 10.77 -8.93
CA MET A 213 -12.68 10.84 -8.22
C MET A 213 -12.65 9.76 -7.12
N GLY A 214 -12.04 8.61 -7.43
CA GLY A 214 -11.76 7.58 -6.44
C GLY A 214 -10.44 7.85 -5.69
N TYR A 215 -9.77 6.78 -5.26
CA TYR A 215 -8.46 6.91 -4.63
C TYR A 215 -7.41 7.51 -5.60
N GLY A 216 -6.84 8.66 -5.24
CA GLY A 216 -5.92 9.42 -6.08
C GLY A 216 -4.70 8.64 -6.58
N GLY A 217 -4.15 7.76 -5.74
CA GLY A 217 -3.02 6.91 -6.11
C GLY A 217 -3.31 5.98 -7.30
N TRP A 218 -4.56 5.58 -7.48
CA TRP A 218 -4.97 4.78 -8.64
C TRP A 218 -5.07 5.62 -9.91
N LEU A 219 -5.66 6.81 -9.85
CA LEU A 219 -5.72 7.70 -11.01
C LEU A 219 -4.32 8.05 -11.52
N LEU A 220 -3.41 8.40 -10.61
CA LEU A 220 -2.02 8.70 -10.93
C LEU A 220 -1.27 7.50 -11.54
N SER A 221 -1.50 6.29 -11.03
CA SER A 221 -0.81 5.09 -11.54
C SER A 221 -1.35 4.63 -12.90
N HIS A 222 -2.60 4.96 -13.23
CA HIS A 222 -3.22 4.65 -14.53
C HIS A 222 -3.10 5.78 -15.56
N GLY A 223 -2.42 6.89 -15.22
CA GLY A 223 -2.19 8.01 -16.15
C GLY A 223 -3.42 8.90 -16.38
N LEU A 224 -4.39 8.89 -15.47
CA LEU A 224 -5.56 9.76 -15.50
C LEU A 224 -5.24 11.14 -14.91
N ASP A 225 -6.04 12.15 -15.25
CA ASP A 225 -5.92 13.51 -14.69
C ASP A 225 -6.31 13.53 -13.21
N TYR A 226 -5.33 13.23 -12.36
CA TYR A 226 -5.49 13.30 -10.91
C TYR A 226 -5.70 14.73 -10.42
N PHE A 227 -4.79 15.65 -10.75
CA PHE A 227 -4.79 16.99 -10.17
C PHE A 227 -6.02 17.82 -10.56
N GLY A 228 -6.51 17.67 -11.79
CA GLY A 228 -7.74 18.31 -12.22
C GLY A 228 -8.96 17.74 -11.49
N ARG A 229 -9.06 16.41 -11.41
CA ARG A 229 -10.19 15.75 -10.74
C ARG A 229 -10.20 15.93 -9.23
N ASP A 230 -9.05 15.95 -8.60
CA ASP A 230 -8.90 16.24 -7.17
C ASP A 230 -9.44 17.63 -6.84
N ARG A 231 -8.96 18.66 -7.55
CA ARG A 231 -9.45 20.03 -7.40
C ARG A 231 -10.94 20.16 -7.64
N ASP A 232 -11.45 19.54 -8.71
CA ASP A 232 -12.87 19.54 -9.03
C ASP A 232 -13.70 18.83 -7.94
N SER A 233 -13.22 17.69 -7.44
CA SER A 233 -13.87 16.93 -6.37
C SER A 233 -13.95 17.74 -5.08
N ASN A 234 -12.83 18.36 -4.68
CA ASN A 234 -12.78 19.21 -3.49
C ASN A 234 -13.72 20.42 -3.62
N TYR A 235 -13.75 21.05 -4.80
CA TYR A 235 -14.69 22.14 -5.09
C TYR A 235 -16.16 21.69 -4.92
N MET A 236 -16.55 20.56 -5.50
CA MET A 236 -17.92 20.04 -5.40
C MET A 236 -18.30 19.60 -3.98
N MET A 237 -17.34 19.10 -3.20
CA MET A 237 -17.56 18.77 -1.79
C MET A 237 -17.85 20.02 -0.94
N GLU A 238 -17.26 21.15 -1.31
CA GLU A 238 -17.43 22.44 -0.62
C GLU A 238 -18.62 23.25 -1.14
N HIS A 239 -18.98 23.12 -2.42
CA HIS A 239 -19.98 23.94 -3.11
C HIS A 239 -21.12 23.12 -3.72
N PRO A 240 -21.95 22.44 -2.92
CA PRO A 240 -23.09 21.67 -3.43
C PRO A 240 -24.16 22.50 -4.14
N GLU A 241 -24.20 23.82 -3.88
CA GLU A 241 -25.14 24.76 -4.50
C GLU A 241 -24.88 24.99 -6.00
N ASP A 242 -23.64 24.81 -6.47
CA ASP A 242 -23.26 25.03 -7.87
C ASP A 242 -23.63 23.83 -8.76
N SER A 243 -24.94 23.63 -8.95
CA SER A 243 -25.50 22.54 -9.76
C SER A 243 -24.91 22.47 -11.17
N ASP A 244 -24.61 23.62 -11.79
CA ASP A 244 -24.05 23.69 -13.14
C ASP A 244 -22.69 23.00 -13.23
N PHE A 245 -21.89 23.05 -12.16
CA PHE A 245 -20.59 22.40 -12.10
C PHE A 245 -20.69 20.87 -12.12
N PHE A 246 -21.72 20.31 -11.46
CA PHE A 246 -22.02 18.87 -11.45
C PHE A 246 -22.58 18.40 -12.80
N ILE A 247 -23.53 19.16 -13.38
CA ILE A 247 -24.16 18.83 -14.67
C ILE A 247 -23.11 18.73 -15.77
N LYS A 248 -22.18 19.69 -15.85
CA LYS A 248 -21.08 19.69 -16.84
C LYS A 248 -20.20 18.45 -16.76
N ARG A 249 -20.16 17.78 -15.62
CA ARG A 249 -19.35 16.57 -15.35
C ARG A 249 -20.19 15.30 -15.30
N ASN A 250 -21.49 15.40 -15.60
CA ASN A 250 -22.45 14.31 -15.59
C ASN A 250 -22.54 13.58 -14.23
N ILE A 251 -22.33 14.32 -13.14
CA ILE A 251 -22.41 13.77 -11.78
C ILE A 251 -23.87 13.82 -11.33
N THR A 252 -24.40 12.65 -10.97
CA THR A 252 -25.83 12.47 -10.67
C THR A 252 -26.08 12.01 -9.24
N TYR A 253 -25.04 11.54 -8.55
CA TYR A 253 -25.09 11.10 -7.18
C TYR A 253 -23.88 11.61 -6.41
N ALA A 254 -24.06 11.84 -5.12
CA ALA A 254 -22.99 12.21 -4.20
C ALA A 254 -23.12 11.37 -2.94
N VAL A 255 -21.99 10.93 -2.38
CA VAL A 255 -21.94 10.22 -1.11
C VAL A 255 -20.89 10.82 -0.19
N SER A 256 -21.29 11.06 1.05
CA SER A 256 -20.43 11.47 2.15
C SER A 256 -20.24 10.28 3.09
N TYR A 257 -18.98 9.94 3.37
CA TYR A 257 -18.60 9.01 4.43
C TYR A 257 -18.06 9.78 5.62
N GLN A 258 -18.49 9.43 6.84
CA GLN A 258 -18.07 10.08 8.09
C GLN A 258 -18.14 11.62 8.08
N LYS A 259 -19.17 12.18 7.43
CA LYS A 259 -19.37 13.63 7.30
C LYS A 259 -18.20 14.36 6.63
N ALA A 260 -17.53 13.72 5.67
CA ALA A 260 -16.51 14.37 4.84
C ALA A 260 -17.07 15.61 4.12
N PHE A 261 -18.36 15.58 3.74
CA PHE A 261 -19.01 16.64 2.96
C PHE A 261 -19.73 17.63 3.89
N LYS A 262 -18.96 18.48 4.58
CA LYS A 262 -19.48 19.33 5.68
C LYS A 262 -20.62 20.26 5.27
N ASN A 263 -20.58 20.81 4.05
CA ASN A 263 -21.57 21.78 3.58
C ASN A 263 -22.86 21.13 3.05
N TRP A 264 -22.87 19.80 2.91
CA TRP A 264 -23.99 19.06 2.32
C TRP A 264 -25.17 18.85 3.28
N ALA A 265 -24.94 18.99 4.59
CA ALA A 265 -26.00 18.90 5.60
C ALA A 265 -27.06 20.02 5.48
N ASN A 266 -26.70 21.15 4.87
CA ASN A 266 -27.56 22.35 4.77
C ASN A 266 -28.26 22.47 3.41
N ILE A 267 -28.14 21.48 2.53
CA ILE A 267 -28.74 21.54 1.20
C ILE A 267 -30.26 21.40 1.31
N THR A 268 -30.99 22.35 0.71
CA THR A 268 -32.43 22.26 0.50
C THR A 268 -32.73 21.65 -0.87
N SER A 269 -33.96 21.14 -1.05
CA SER A 269 -34.42 20.59 -2.33
C SER A 269 -34.34 21.57 -3.50
N ASP A 270 -34.31 22.88 -3.22
CA ASP A 270 -34.24 23.93 -4.23
C ASP A 270 -32.93 23.91 -5.03
N ASN A 271 -31.87 23.37 -4.45
CA ASN A 271 -30.55 23.21 -5.08
C ASN A 271 -30.46 21.96 -5.98
N GLY A 272 -31.58 21.30 -6.28
CA GLY A 272 -31.65 20.11 -7.14
C GLY A 272 -31.12 18.82 -6.50
N TRP A 273 -30.47 18.88 -5.33
CA TRP A 273 -30.01 17.69 -4.61
C TRP A 273 -31.03 17.25 -3.56
N VAL A 274 -31.40 15.98 -3.59
CA VAL A 274 -32.29 15.36 -2.62
C VAL A 274 -31.57 14.24 -1.89
N LYS A 275 -31.58 14.27 -0.56
CA LYS A 275 -31.03 13.17 0.26
C LYS A 275 -31.92 11.94 0.09
N ILE A 276 -31.33 10.83 -0.39
CA ILE A 276 -32.03 9.58 -0.71
C ILE A 276 -31.67 8.43 0.24
N TYR A 277 -30.58 8.58 0.99
CA TYR A 277 -30.11 7.59 1.95
C TYR A 277 -29.36 8.27 3.09
N GLU A 278 -29.63 7.85 4.31
CA GLU A 278 -28.91 8.25 5.52
C GLU A 278 -28.91 7.08 6.49
N TYR A 279 -27.73 6.52 6.74
CA TYR A 279 -27.56 5.44 7.71
C TYR A 279 -26.14 5.43 8.25
N GLU A 280 -26.01 5.49 9.57
CA GLU A 280 -24.73 5.47 10.30
C GLU A 280 -23.72 6.48 9.73
N ARG A 281 -22.70 5.99 9.02
CA ARG A 281 -21.61 6.81 8.47
C ARG A 281 -21.86 7.33 7.05
N PHE A 282 -22.94 6.90 6.40
CA PHE A 282 -23.20 7.19 4.99
C PHE A 282 -24.40 8.11 4.81
N GLU A 283 -24.18 9.19 4.07
CA GLU A 283 -25.23 10.06 3.55
C GLU A 283 -25.11 10.13 2.03
N CYS A 284 -26.22 9.95 1.32
CA CYS A 284 -26.23 9.99 -0.14
C CYS A 284 -27.33 10.92 -0.67
N TRP A 285 -26.97 11.68 -1.70
CA TRP A 285 -27.85 12.60 -2.40
C TRP A 285 -27.93 12.22 -3.87
N LYS A 286 -29.11 12.41 -4.45
CA LYS A 286 -29.39 12.30 -5.88
C LYS A 286 -29.66 13.68 -6.45
N TYR A 287 -29.08 13.96 -7.61
CA TYR A 287 -29.43 15.13 -8.38
C TYR A 287 -30.76 14.90 -9.11
N ILE A 288 -31.72 15.80 -8.91
CA ILE A 288 -33.01 15.85 -9.57
C ILE A 288 -33.08 17.21 -10.28
N PRO A 289 -33.08 17.25 -11.62
CA PRO A 289 -33.20 18.49 -12.35
C PRO A 289 -34.51 19.19 -11.98
N ASN A 290 -34.45 20.48 -11.66
CA ASN A 290 -35.65 21.29 -11.53
C ASN A 290 -36.37 21.30 -12.89
N SER A 291 -37.66 20.96 -12.90
CA SER A 291 -38.50 20.78 -14.09
C SER A 291 -38.71 22.03 -14.95
N THR A 292 -37.94 23.10 -14.72
CA THR A 292 -38.00 24.41 -15.38
C THR A 292 -36.82 24.68 -16.33
N GLN A 293 -35.90 23.73 -16.52
CA GLN A 293 -34.77 23.86 -17.46
C GLN A 293 -34.68 22.71 -18.47
N ILE A 294 -35.81 22.30 -19.06
CA ILE A 294 -35.86 21.51 -20.30
C ILE A 294 -36.53 22.36 -21.38
#